data_AF-A0A100IUC0-F1
#
_entry.id   AF-A0A100IUC0-F1
#
_cell.length_a   1.000
_cell.length_b   1.000
_cell.length_c   1.000
_cell.angle_alpha   90.00
_cell.angle_beta   90.00
_cell.angle_gamma   90.00
#
_symmetry.space_group_name_H-M   'P 1'
#
loop_
_entity.id
_entity.type
_entity.pdbx_description
1 polymer ?
#
loop_
_entity_poly.entity_id
_entity_poly.type
_entity_poly.pdbx_seq_one_letter_code
_entity_poly.pdbx_strand_id
1 'polypeptide(L)'
;MKFCLPTSARWLLNWIGIFMFIDQSRALDIGSRFRVGLGQGPVTRSGSGTYGGTCYGTDADLSAIYTEAIDLAQVALDSWNSYATSATVRATVETFFGIKPDSSTPTTVSASYSAQFAYVKYIFGQIVAFSTSTEDTGISQPGFFCDDSWRWKTEMDYGSDGQMNGKTISQTTGGAVQWSWWSPLYKAFLGTGPGCVHNSQEATLGFTVVTDIQKVYTITMCPYSFTRARRKDSLSAWRSKEKIISDGTPLGAALSTPGTLMHELAHLVTKRVITDETVSSNGQKAYFPSNVAKLAEESTAKAVKNADSYTWFATAMYLDQCDWSRQICAQSTSTSTVAKRSNNQTSTDKPLMRRSNRRTFLPCLLTGLQDDLE
;
A
#
# COMPACT_ATOMS: atom_id res chain seq x y z
N MET A 1 -51.81 -18.15 -4.92
CA MET A 1 -51.45 -17.22 -3.82
C MET A 1 -50.01 -16.80 -4.02
N LYS A 2 -49.79 -15.53 -4.39
CA LYS A 2 -48.44 -14.93 -4.46
C LYS A 2 -48.14 -14.35 -3.09
N PHE A 3 -47.12 -14.86 -2.40
CA PHE A 3 -46.65 -14.27 -1.15
C PHE A 3 -45.90 -12.97 -1.48
N CYS A 4 -46.53 -11.83 -1.22
CA CYS A 4 -45.86 -10.55 -1.12
C CYS A 4 -45.17 -10.48 0.23
N LEU A 5 -43.83 -10.44 0.24
CA LEU A 5 -43.08 -10.09 1.44
C LEU A 5 -43.42 -8.65 1.85
N PRO A 6 -43.70 -8.38 3.13
CA PRO A 6 -44.08 -7.06 3.60
C PRO A 6 -42.90 -6.08 3.45
N THR A 7 -43.22 -4.86 3.07
CA THR A 7 -42.35 -3.69 2.86
C THR A 7 -41.44 -3.35 4.05
N SER A 8 -41.66 -3.96 5.22
CA SER A 8 -40.83 -3.83 6.42
C SER A 8 -39.49 -4.60 6.34
N ALA A 9 -39.36 -5.62 5.49
CA ALA A 9 -38.11 -6.38 5.36
C ALA A 9 -37.03 -5.67 4.54
N ARG A 10 -37.41 -4.74 3.65
CA ARG A 10 -36.47 -3.94 2.84
C ARG A 10 -35.75 -2.86 3.66
N TRP A 11 -36.38 -2.34 4.71
CA TRP A 11 -35.74 -1.38 5.60
C TRP A 11 -34.64 -2.04 6.44
N LEU A 12 -34.89 -3.23 6.98
CA LEU A 12 -33.89 -3.99 7.76
C LEU A 12 -32.69 -4.44 6.91
N LEU A 13 -32.90 -4.82 5.64
CA LEU A 13 -31.81 -5.15 4.72
C LEU A 13 -30.97 -3.93 4.31
N ASN A 14 -31.57 -2.74 4.20
CA ASN A 14 -30.82 -1.50 3.97
C ASN A 14 -29.97 -1.11 5.20
N TRP A 15 -30.42 -1.41 6.42
CA TRP A 15 -29.62 -1.18 7.63
C TRP A 15 -28.49 -2.20 7.78
N ILE A 16 -28.70 -3.47 7.44
CA ILE A 16 -27.61 -4.47 7.39
C ILE A 16 -26.59 -4.10 6.30
N GLY A 17 -27.04 -3.57 5.16
CA GLY A 17 -26.17 -3.00 4.14
C GLY A 17 -25.36 -1.81 4.66
N ILE A 18 -25.99 -0.86 5.37
CA ILE A 18 -25.28 0.30 5.94
C ILE A 18 -24.32 -0.12 7.07
N PHE A 19 -24.60 -1.15 7.85
CA PHE A 19 -23.65 -1.69 8.82
C PHE A 19 -22.52 -2.51 8.19
N MET A 20 -22.71 -3.08 6.99
CA MET A 20 -21.63 -3.72 6.22
C MET A 20 -20.75 -2.72 5.44
N PHE A 21 -21.17 -1.45 5.32
CA PHE A 21 -20.34 -0.37 4.75
C PHE A 21 -19.63 0.48 5.82
N ILE A 22 -19.69 0.06 7.09
CA ILE A 22 -18.93 0.64 8.22
C ILE A 22 -18.09 -0.48 8.85
N ASP A 23 -17.27 -1.17 8.04
CA ASP A 23 -15.93 -1.52 8.52
C ASP A 23 -15.05 -0.28 8.32
N GLN A 24 -15.43 0.81 9.00
CA GLN A 24 -14.46 1.86 9.29
C GLN A 24 -13.38 1.15 10.09
N SER A 25 -12.19 1.07 9.50
CA SER A 25 -10.97 0.64 10.19
C SER A 25 -11.05 1.11 11.64
N ARG A 26 -11.06 0.17 12.60
CA ARG A 26 -11.09 0.49 14.04
C ARG A 26 -9.79 1.14 14.52
N ALA A 27 -8.91 1.53 13.59
CA ALA A 27 -7.67 2.23 13.86
C ALA A 27 -7.95 3.47 14.70
N LEU A 28 -7.13 3.64 15.73
CA LEU A 28 -7.02 4.90 16.42
C LEU A 28 -6.54 5.98 15.43
N ASP A 29 -6.84 7.24 15.71
CA ASP A 29 -6.26 8.36 14.99
C ASP A 29 -4.72 8.34 15.10
N ILE A 30 -4.01 8.84 14.07
CA ILE A 30 -2.54 8.84 14.05
C ILE A 30 -1.95 9.59 15.25
N GLY A 31 -2.57 10.69 15.71
CA GLY A 31 -2.13 11.45 16.88
C GLY A 31 -2.43 10.77 18.21
N SER A 32 -3.35 9.79 18.22
CA SER A 32 -3.60 8.93 19.39
C SER A 32 -2.62 7.77 19.44
N ARG A 33 -2.20 7.23 18.28
CA ARG A 33 -1.26 6.10 18.22
C ARG A 33 0.21 6.53 18.28
N PHE A 34 0.55 7.66 17.67
CA PHE A 34 1.92 8.16 17.56
C PHE A 34 2.11 9.50 18.27
N ARG A 35 3.32 9.73 18.76
CA ARG A 35 3.81 11.08 19.02
C ARG A 35 4.12 11.74 17.69
N VAL A 36 3.19 12.55 17.19
CA VAL A 36 3.36 13.29 15.94
C VAL A 36 4.12 14.58 16.20
N GLY A 37 5.22 14.80 15.47
CA GLY A 37 5.93 16.08 15.48
C GLY A 37 5.11 17.19 14.80
N LEU A 38 4.46 18.05 15.58
CA LEU A 38 3.64 19.18 15.12
C LEU A 38 4.32 20.52 15.40
N GLY A 39 5.59 20.68 15.03
CA GLY A 39 6.33 21.93 15.28
C GLY A 39 5.69 23.12 14.55
N GLN A 40 4.97 23.98 15.28
CA GLN A 40 4.45 25.27 14.81
C GLN A 40 5.45 26.40 15.18
N GLY A 41 5.74 27.31 14.24
CA GLY A 41 6.66 28.45 14.42
C GLY A 41 7.93 28.37 13.55
N PRO A 42 8.68 29.48 13.36
CA PRO A 42 9.88 29.53 12.49
C PRO A 42 10.87 28.41 12.81
N VAL A 43 11.57 27.86 11.80
CA VAL A 43 12.59 26.81 11.98
C VAL A 43 13.78 27.38 12.77
N THR A 44 13.64 27.43 14.10
CA THR A 44 14.68 27.87 15.03
C THR A 44 15.42 26.63 15.53
N ARG A 45 16.42 26.18 14.76
CA ARG A 45 17.29 25.07 15.17
C ARG A 45 18.67 25.59 15.56
N SER A 46 18.75 26.20 16.74
CA SER A 46 20.01 26.39 17.46
C SER A 46 19.95 25.55 18.75
N GLY A 47 20.80 24.53 18.85
CA GLY A 47 20.93 23.69 20.05
C GLY A 47 20.77 22.18 19.83
N SER A 48 21.46 21.41 20.67
CA SER A 48 21.53 19.94 20.69
C SER A 48 20.27 19.26 21.26
N GLY A 49 19.06 19.67 20.87
CA GLY A 49 17.83 19.27 21.60
C GLY A 49 16.57 19.01 20.78
N THR A 50 16.44 19.48 19.55
CA THR A 50 15.23 19.26 18.72
C THR A 50 15.46 18.12 17.73
N TYR A 51 15.27 16.89 18.20
CA TYR A 51 15.50 15.65 17.47
C TYR A 51 14.31 15.19 16.60
N GLY A 52 13.35 16.06 16.26
CA GLY A 52 12.11 15.69 15.55
C GLY A 52 11.97 16.39 14.20
N GLY A 53 11.49 15.67 13.19
CA GLY A 53 10.92 16.27 11.97
C GLY A 53 9.54 16.87 12.25
N THR A 54 9.01 17.70 11.35
CA THR A 54 7.67 18.28 11.49
C THR A 54 6.82 17.98 10.28
N CYS A 55 5.57 17.58 10.51
CA CYS A 55 4.57 17.48 9.46
C CYS A 55 3.83 18.81 9.22
N TYR A 56 4.21 19.89 9.91
CA TYR A 56 3.54 21.17 9.79
C TYR A 56 3.57 21.73 8.36
N GLY A 57 2.39 21.95 7.80
CA GLY A 57 2.15 22.54 6.48
C GLY A 57 2.24 21.56 5.30
N THR A 58 2.30 20.25 5.58
CA THR A 58 1.82 19.27 4.59
C THR A 58 0.34 19.50 4.33
N ASP A 59 -0.07 19.44 3.06
CA ASP A 59 -1.48 19.50 2.64
C ASP A 59 -2.20 18.15 2.81
N ALA A 60 -1.46 17.11 3.24
CA ALA A 60 -1.98 15.77 3.40
C ALA A 60 -2.69 15.56 4.73
N ASP A 61 -3.83 14.86 4.69
CA ASP A 61 -4.50 14.36 5.88
C ASP A 61 -3.81 13.08 6.37
N LEU A 62 -2.92 13.23 7.36
CA LEU A 62 -2.12 12.13 7.91
C LEU A 62 -2.97 11.07 8.60
N SER A 63 -4.10 11.46 9.20
CA SER A 63 -5.02 10.56 9.86
C SER A 63 -5.75 9.69 8.85
N ALA A 64 -6.20 10.28 7.74
CA ALA A 64 -6.78 9.54 6.63
C ALA A 64 -5.76 8.58 5.99
N ILE A 65 -4.51 9.03 5.77
CA ILE A 65 -3.43 8.19 5.25
C ILE A 65 -3.16 7.00 6.16
N TYR A 66 -3.07 7.22 7.48
CA TYR A 66 -2.87 6.15 8.45
C TYR A 66 -4.03 5.16 8.46
N THR A 67 -5.26 5.66 8.51
CA THR A 67 -6.46 4.83 8.54
C THR A 67 -6.55 3.94 7.29
N GLU A 68 -6.25 4.50 6.11
CA GLU A 68 -6.24 3.76 4.86
C GLU A 68 -5.08 2.75 4.78
N ALA A 69 -3.91 3.04 5.35
CA ALA A 69 -2.81 2.08 5.48
C ALA A 69 -3.19 0.86 6.33
N ILE A 70 -3.97 1.07 7.39
CA ILE A 70 -4.50 -0.03 8.22
C ILE A 70 -5.59 -0.80 7.48
N ASP A 71 -6.47 -0.11 6.75
CA ASP A 71 -7.52 -0.74 5.96
C ASP A 71 -6.94 -1.61 4.82
N LEU A 72 -5.85 -1.16 4.18
CA LEU A 72 -5.04 -1.98 3.27
C LEU A 72 -4.59 -3.30 3.93
N ALA A 73 -4.04 -3.22 5.15
CA ALA A 73 -3.60 -4.40 5.90
C ALA A 73 -4.77 -5.31 6.32
N GLN A 74 -5.91 -4.73 6.71
CA GLN A 74 -7.10 -5.45 7.09
C GLN A 74 -7.70 -6.22 5.90
N VAL A 75 -7.88 -5.57 4.75
CA VAL A 75 -8.35 -6.24 3.53
C VAL A 75 -7.39 -7.33 3.07
N ALA A 76 -6.08 -7.11 3.22
CA ALA A 76 -5.09 -8.14 2.93
C ALA A 76 -5.25 -9.36 3.84
N LEU A 77 -5.46 -9.16 5.15
CA LEU A 77 -5.70 -10.22 6.12
C LEU A 77 -6.99 -11.00 5.83
N ASP A 78 -8.08 -10.30 5.50
CA ASP A 78 -9.35 -10.93 5.17
C ASP A 78 -9.27 -11.71 3.86
N SER A 79 -8.59 -11.14 2.86
CA SER A 79 -8.28 -11.82 1.61
C SER A 79 -7.42 -13.06 1.85
N TRP A 80 -6.42 -12.98 2.72
CA TRP A 80 -5.59 -14.12 3.13
C TRP A 80 -6.43 -15.26 3.72
N ASN A 81 -7.43 -14.93 4.55
CA ASN A 81 -8.37 -15.92 5.11
C ASN A 81 -9.27 -16.57 4.05
N SER A 82 -9.44 -15.93 2.89
CA SER A 82 -10.20 -16.48 1.75
C SER A 82 -9.37 -17.35 0.79
N TYR A 83 -8.10 -17.64 1.11
CA TYR A 83 -7.19 -18.41 0.25
C TYR A 83 -7.82 -19.70 -0.31
N ALA A 84 -8.54 -20.46 0.52
CA ALA A 84 -9.16 -21.71 0.11
C ALA A 84 -10.25 -21.53 -0.97
N THR A 85 -10.95 -20.40 -0.97
CA THR A 85 -12.11 -20.15 -1.83
C THR A 85 -11.82 -19.22 -3.00
N SER A 86 -10.77 -18.39 -2.94
CA SER A 86 -10.45 -17.41 -3.98
C SER A 86 -9.23 -17.78 -4.81
N ALA A 87 -9.43 -18.08 -6.10
CA ALA A 87 -8.34 -18.39 -7.03
C ALA A 87 -7.41 -17.19 -7.27
N THR A 88 -7.98 -15.98 -7.33
CA THR A 88 -7.22 -14.74 -7.48
C THR A 88 -6.31 -14.53 -6.29
N VAL A 89 -6.81 -14.71 -5.05
CA VAL A 89 -5.96 -14.63 -3.84
C VAL A 89 -4.80 -15.62 -3.92
N ARG A 90 -5.05 -16.88 -4.29
CA ARG A 90 -3.97 -17.89 -4.39
C ARG A 90 -2.90 -17.48 -5.39
N ALA A 91 -3.31 -17.00 -6.57
CA ALA A 91 -2.38 -16.54 -7.59
C ALA A 91 -1.59 -15.30 -7.15
N THR A 92 -2.25 -14.36 -6.46
CA THR A 92 -1.61 -13.17 -5.90
C THR A 92 -0.63 -13.52 -4.75
N VAL A 93 -0.97 -14.50 -3.91
CA VAL A 93 -0.07 -15.04 -2.86
C VAL A 93 1.19 -15.65 -3.48
N GLU A 94 1.04 -16.44 -4.54
CA GLU A 94 2.19 -16.96 -5.29
C GLU A 94 3.03 -15.82 -5.90
N THR A 95 2.37 -14.81 -6.47
CA THR A 95 3.04 -13.67 -7.13
C THR A 95 3.91 -12.87 -6.17
N PHE A 96 3.41 -12.52 -4.98
CA PHE A 96 4.09 -11.57 -4.08
C PHE A 96 4.91 -12.24 -2.98
N PHE A 97 4.65 -13.53 -2.70
CA PHE A 97 5.35 -14.29 -1.66
C PHE A 97 5.98 -15.60 -2.13
N GLY A 98 5.69 -16.08 -3.35
CA GLY A 98 6.23 -17.34 -3.86
C GLY A 98 5.67 -18.57 -3.14
N ILE A 99 4.55 -18.41 -2.42
CA ILE A 99 3.87 -19.47 -1.69
C ILE A 99 2.89 -20.17 -2.63
N LYS A 100 3.10 -21.47 -2.86
CA LYS A 100 2.36 -22.23 -3.86
C LYS A 100 1.27 -23.11 -3.24
N PRO A 101 0.17 -23.35 -3.98
CA PRO A 101 -0.83 -24.31 -3.56
C PRO A 101 -0.26 -25.74 -3.53
N ASP A 102 -0.93 -26.62 -2.79
CA ASP A 102 -0.65 -28.04 -2.83
C ASP A 102 -0.99 -28.62 -4.20
N SER A 103 -0.09 -29.45 -4.75
CA SER A 103 -0.25 -30.02 -6.09
C SER A 103 -1.40 -31.02 -6.19
N SER A 104 -1.79 -31.66 -5.08
CA SER A 104 -2.92 -32.59 -5.02
C SER A 104 -4.26 -31.86 -4.82
N THR A 105 -4.24 -30.72 -4.11
CA THR A 105 -5.43 -29.95 -3.76
C THR A 105 -5.16 -28.45 -3.88
N PRO A 106 -5.51 -27.81 -5.00
CA PRO A 106 -5.12 -26.43 -5.29
C PRO A 106 -5.81 -25.38 -4.40
N THR A 107 -6.72 -25.78 -3.51
CA THR A 107 -7.37 -24.93 -2.50
C THR A 107 -6.64 -24.94 -1.15
N THR A 108 -5.59 -25.74 -1.01
CA THR A 108 -4.74 -25.79 0.19
C THR A 108 -3.33 -25.31 -0.14
N VAL A 109 -2.60 -24.83 0.87
CA VAL A 109 -1.19 -24.43 0.72
C VAL A 109 -0.32 -25.68 0.77
N SER A 110 0.70 -25.77 -0.08
CA SER A 110 1.63 -26.89 -0.01
C SER A 110 2.32 -26.93 1.35
N ALA A 111 2.51 -28.14 1.90
CA ALA A 111 3.11 -28.34 3.21
C ALA A 111 4.46 -27.61 3.38
N SER A 112 5.26 -27.52 2.31
CA SER A 112 6.56 -26.84 2.27
C SER A 112 6.49 -25.33 2.52
N TYR A 113 5.33 -24.70 2.32
CA TYR A 113 5.12 -23.26 2.49
C TYR A 113 4.20 -22.91 3.68
N SER A 114 3.74 -23.91 4.44
CA SER A 114 2.77 -23.72 5.53
C SER A 114 3.26 -22.73 6.60
N ALA A 115 4.54 -22.81 6.99
CA ALA A 115 5.14 -21.90 7.96
C ALA A 115 5.20 -20.45 7.46
N GLN A 116 5.64 -20.26 6.21
CA GLN A 116 5.68 -18.96 5.54
C GLN A 116 4.27 -18.38 5.39
N PHE A 117 3.29 -19.23 5.09
CA PHE A 117 1.89 -18.82 4.95
C PHE A 117 1.29 -18.32 6.27
N ALA A 118 1.54 -19.06 7.36
CA ALA A 118 1.14 -18.63 8.70
C ALA A 118 1.88 -17.36 9.14
N TYR A 119 3.16 -17.23 8.78
CA TYR A 119 3.98 -16.07 9.10
C TYR A 119 3.44 -14.79 8.43
N VAL A 120 3.14 -14.81 7.14
CA VAL A 120 2.58 -13.62 6.45
C VAL A 120 1.24 -13.20 7.07
N LYS A 121 0.37 -14.16 7.39
CA LYS A 121 -0.89 -13.89 8.11
C LYS A 121 -0.62 -13.21 9.46
N TYR A 122 0.35 -13.72 10.22
CA TYR A 122 0.74 -13.14 11.49
C TYR A 122 1.19 -11.69 11.35
N ILE A 123 1.99 -11.35 10.34
CA ILE A 123 2.49 -9.98 10.12
C ILE A 123 1.36 -9.00 9.78
N PHE A 124 0.41 -9.34 8.90
CA PHE A 124 -0.77 -8.50 8.69
C PHE A 124 -1.57 -8.32 9.99
N GLY A 125 -1.73 -9.40 10.76
CA GLY A 125 -2.35 -9.35 12.09
C GLY A 125 -1.63 -8.41 13.06
N GLN A 126 -0.30 -8.35 13.04
CA GLN A 126 0.47 -7.41 13.87
C GLN A 126 0.25 -5.95 13.47
N ILE A 127 0.17 -5.65 12.17
CA ILE A 127 -0.12 -4.29 11.68
C ILE A 127 -1.51 -3.85 12.14
N VAL A 128 -2.52 -4.70 11.97
CA VAL A 128 -3.90 -4.43 12.41
C VAL A 128 -3.98 -4.29 13.93
N ALA A 129 -3.37 -5.19 14.70
CA ALA A 129 -3.37 -5.13 16.16
C ALA A 129 -2.68 -3.86 16.68
N PHE A 130 -1.58 -3.44 16.04
CA PHE A 130 -0.90 -2.19 16.38
C PHE A 130 -1.83 -0.97 16.25
N SER A 131 -2.78 -0.98 15.31
CA SER A 131 -3.71 0.16 15.11
C SER A 131 -4.77 0.34 16.19
N THR A 132 -5.07 -0.73 16.93
CA THR A 132 -6.15 -0.76 17.94
C THR A 132 -5.60 -0.80 19.37
N SER A 133 -4.31 -1.11 19.54
CA SER A 133 -3.70 -1.18 20.86
C SER A 133 -3.41 0.19 21.45
N THR A 134 -3.93 0.44 22.66
CA THR A 134 -3.47 1.51 23.56
C THR A 134 -2.39 1.00 24.54
N GLU A 135 -2.14 -0.30 24.57
CA GLU A 135 -1.20 -0.96 25.49
C GLU A 135 0.17 -1.24 24.86
N ASP A 136 1.15 -1.55 25.72
CA ASP A 136 2.57 -1.69 25.41
C ASP A 136 2.86 -2.92 24.54
N THR A 137 2.83 -2.74 23.22
CA THR A 137 3.16 -3.74 22.20
C THR A 137 4.67 -4.08 22.15
N GLY A 138 5.41 -3.83 23.23
CA GLY A 138 6.87 -3.78 23.23
C GLY A 138 7.45 -2.64 22.36
N ILE A 139 6.59 -1.72 21.92
CA ILE A 139 6.88 -0.52 21.12
C ILE A 139 6.31 0.65 21.91
N SER A 140 7.05 1.09 22.92
CA SER A 140 6.61 2.17 23.79
C SER A 140 6.74 3.53 23.08
N GLN A 141 5.65 4.29 23.04
CA GLN A 141 5.62 5.69 22.55
C GLN A 141 6.18 5.88 21.13
N PRO A 142 5.62 5.22 20.10
CA PRO A 142 6.14 5.34 18.75
C PRO A 142 6.05 6.79 18.25
N GLY A 143 7.09 7.25 17.57
CA GLY A 143 7.14 8.59 16.96
C GLY A 143 6.74 8.56 15.49
N PHE A 144 6.02 9.58 15.05
CA PHE A 144 5.73 9.81 13.64
C PHE A 144 6.22 11.19 13.23
N PHE A 145 7.02 11.24 12.16
CA PHE A 145 7.63 12.46 11.66
C PHE A 145 7.41 12.60 10.16
N CYS A 146 7.43 13.85 9.71
CA CYS A 146 7.67 14.17 8.31
C CYS A 146 8.98 14.95 8.24
N ASP A 147 9.74 14.71 7.19
CA ASP A 147 10.95 15.48 6.92
C ASP A 147 10.57 16.90 6.47
N ASP A 148 11.15 17.91 7.12
CA ASP A 148 10.80 19.32 6.97
C ASP A 148 11.64 20.06 5.92
N SER A 149 12.44 19.35 5.11
CA SER A 149 13.31 19.96 4.10
C SER A 149 12.55 20.76 3.04
N TRP A 150 11.26 20.52 2.84
CA TRP A 150 10.43 21.34 1.97
C TRP A 150 10.17 22.72 2.58
N ARG A 151 9.91 22.80 3.90
CA ARG A 151 9.73 24.05 4.64
C ARG A 151 10.99 24.89 4.62
N TRP A 152 12.16 24.27 4.72
CA TRP A 152 13.44 24.96 4.58
C TRP A 152 13.62 25.66 3.22
N LYS A 153 13.08 25.07 2.14
CA LYS A 153 13.16 25.61 0.79
C LYS A 153 12.13 26.70 0.51
N THR A 154 10.98 26.68 1.20
CA THR A 154 9.83 27.55 0.88
C THR A 154 9.52 28.59 1.95
N GLU A 155 9.90 28.36 3.20
CA GLU A 155 9.65 29.29 4.29
C GLU A 155 10.63 30.45 4.22
N MET A 156 10.10 31.63 4.51
CA MET A 156 10.86 32.87 4.53
C MET A 156 11.67 32.95 5.82
N ASP A 157 12.90 33.43 5.71
CA ASP A 157 13.71 33.69 6.87
C ASP A 157 13.27 35.01 7.54
N TYR A 158 13.39 35.06 8.87
CA TYR A 158 12.97 36.20 9.67
C TYR A 158 14.18 36.72 10.45
N GLY A 159 14.35 38.05 10.44
CA GLY A 159 15.39 38.70 11.22
C GLY A 159 15.16 38.54 12.72
N SER A 160 16.18 38.87 13.52
CA SER A 160 16.08 38.91 14.99
C SER A 160 15.07 39.93 15.51
N ASP A 161 14.61 40.84 14.64
CA ASP A 161 13.53 41.80 14.83
C ASP A 161 12.13 41.24 14.51
N GLY A 162 12.05 39.97 14.10
CA GLY A 162 10.82 39.30 13.70
C GLY A 162 10.30 39.72 12.33
N GLN A 163 11.05 40.49 11.55
CA GLN A 163 10.65 40.94 10.21
C GLN A 163 11.09 39.95 9.13
N MET A 164 10.24 39.77 8.12
CA MET A 164 10.53 38.87 6.99
C MET A 164 11.63 39.48 6.12
N ASN A 165 12.70 38.72 5.84
CA ASN A 165 13.87 39.26 5.13
C ASN A 165 13.85 39.10 3.60
N GLY A 166 12.71 38.66 3.05
CA GLY A 166 12.51 38.54 1.59
C GLY A 166 13.27 37.38 0.93
N LYS A 167 13.93 36.52 1.70
CA LYS A 167 14.64 35.32 1.21
C LYS A 167 14.12 34.08 1.92
N THR A 168 14.10 32.95 1.23
CA THR A 168 13.85 31.69 1.92
C THR A 168 15.03 31.31 2.79
N ILE A 169 14.82 30.47 3.81
CA ILE A 169 15.90 30.07 4.72
C ILE A 169 17.06 29.42 3.93
N SER A 170 16.74 28.60 2.92
CA SER A 170 17.73 28.05 1.99
C SER A 170 18.52 29.09 1.19
N GLN A 171 17.91 30.23 0.83
CA GLN A 171 18.59 31.30 0.11
C GLN A 171 19.49 32.11 1.04
N THR A 172 19.04 32.36 2.28
CA THR A 172 19.83 33.09 3.27
C THR A 172 21.10 32.34 3.65
N THR A 173 21.03 31.01 3.77
CA THR A 173 22.23 30.20 4.01
C THR A 173 23.10 29.98 2.76
N GLY A 174 22.75 30.60 1.62
CA GLY A 174 23.49 30.45 0.36
C GLY A 174 23.47 29.02 -0.19
N GLY A 175 22.46 28.23 0.16
CA GLY A 175 22.44 26.78 -0.06
C GLY A 175 23.55 26.04 0.69
N ALA A 176 24.37 26.73 1.50
CA ALA A 176 25.41 26.12 2.30
C ALA A 176 24.76 25.28 3.39
N VAL A 177 24.84 23.97 3.17
CA VAL A 177 24.42 22.95 4.10
C VAL A 177 25.55 22.81 5.12
N GLN A 178 25.54 23.58 6.21
CA GLN A 178 26.33 23.20 7.38
C GLN A 178 25.66 21.97 8.00
N TRP A 179 25.95 20.79 7.46
CA TRP A 179 25.73 19.43 8.00
C TRP A 179 24.78 19.29 9.19
N SER A 180 23.56 19.79 9.04
CA SER A 180 22.50 19.70 10.04
C SER A 180 21.38 18.86 9.44
N TRP A 181 21.73 17.59 9.21
CA TRP A 181 20.86 16.41 9.19
C TRP A 181 19.41 16.75 9.57
N TRP A 182 18.58 16.93 8.53
CA TRP A 182 17.25 17.53 8.46
C TRP A 182 16.17 16.76 9.24
N SER A 183 16.42 16.65 10.55
CA SER A 183 16.00 15.64 11.55
C SER A 183 14.58 15.04 11.45
N PRO A 184 14.38 13.81 11.97
CA PRO A 184 14.93 13.37 13.23
C PRO A 184 16.30 12.71 13.12
N LEU A 185 17.23 13.28 13.89
CA LEU A 185 18.61 12.91 14.19
C LEU A 185 18.62 11.54 14.90
N TYR A 186 18.15 10.48 14.24
CA TYR A 186 18.19 9.14 14.79
C TYR A 186 18.95 8.17 13.90
N LYS A 187 18.64 7.99 12.61
CA LYS A 187 19.46 7.10 11.76
C LYS A 187 20.93 7.54 11.69
N ALA A 188 21.17 8.84 11.58
CA ALA A 188 22.48 9.45 11.53
C ALA A 188 23.21 9.47 12.88
N PHE A 189 22.49 9.85 13.95
CA PHE A 189 23.01 9.84 15.32
C PHE A 189 23.37 8.42 15.79
N LEU A 190 22.66 7.40 15.28
CA LEU A 190 22.93 5.98 15.52
C LEU A 190 23.91 5.35 14.52
N GLY A 191 24.39 6.09 13.52
CA GLY A 191 25.33 5.56 12.52
C GLY A 191 24.76 4.49 11.57
N THR A 192 23.45 4.50 11.32
CA THR A 192 22.72 3.43 10.59
C THR A 192 22.35 3.75 9.12
N GLY A 193 22.74 4.91 8.59
CA GLY A 193 22.59 5.27 7.16
C GLY A 193 21.97 6.66 6.91
N PRO A 194 21.83 7.07 5.63
CA PRO A 194 21.19 8.35 5.28
C PRO A 194 19.69 8.35 5.62
N GLY A 195 19.14 9.54 5.86
CA GLY A 195 17.70 9.78 6.09
C GLY A 195 16.90 9.82 4.79
N CYS A 196 16.12 10.88 4.57
CA CYS A 196 15.39 11.07 3.30
C CYS A 196 16.35 11.49 2.17
N VAL A 197 16.68 10.57 1.27
CA VAL A 197 17.50 10.84 0.08
C VAL A 197 16.60 11.24 -1.09
N HIS A 198 16.98 12.28 -1.84
CA HIS A 198 16.35 12.63 -3.11
C HIS A 198 17.41 13.20 -4.06
N ASN A 199 17.90 12.36 -4.97
CA ASN A 199 18.85 12.70 -6.02
C ASN A 199 18.51 11.92 -7.31
N SER A 200 19.39 11.95 -8.32
CA SER A 200 19.14 11.28 -9.60
C SER A 200 19.24 9.75 -9.53
N GLN A 201 19.70 9.17 -8.43
CA GLN A 201 19.89 7.74 -8.23
C GLN A 201 18.89 7.13 -7.24
N GLU A 202 18.40 7.92 -6.29
CA GLU A 202 17.57 7.45 -5.18
C GLU A 202 16.56 8.52 -4.73
N ALA A 203 15.34 8.08 -4.45
CA ALA A 203 14.28 8.91 -3.88
C ALA A 203 13.53 8.13 -2.79
N THR A 204 13.90 8.37 -1.53
CA THR A 204 13.29 7.75 -0.35
C THR A 204 11.88 8.30 -0.14
N LEU A 205 10.90 7.40 0.03
CA LEU A 205 9.50 7.78 0.30
C LEU A 205 9.19 7.79 1.80
N GLY A 206 9.82 6.90 2.56
CA GLY A 206 9.75 6.84 4.02
C GLY A 206 10.92 6.04 4.56
N PHE A 207 11.09 6.07 5.88
CA PHE A 207 11.96 5.13 6.56
C PHE A 207 11.53 4.88 8.00
N THR A 208 11.89 3.69 8.50
CA THR A 208 11.69 3.28 9.88
C THR A 208 13.00 3.17 10.65
N VAL A 209 12.97 3.57 11.93
CA VAL A 209 14.05 3.36 12.90
C VAL A 209 13.52 2.53 14.07
N VAL A 210 14.26 1.49 14.41
CA VAL A 210 13.99 0.62 15.56
C VAL A 210 15.30 0.39 16.29
N THR A 211 15.35 0.75 17.57
CA THR A 211 16.42 0.39 18.51
C THR A 211 15.79 0.08 19.86
N ASP A 212 15.86 -1.19 20.26
CA ASP A 212 15.34 -1.62 21.55
C ASP A 212 16.18 -1.07 22.71
N ILE A 213 17.49 -0.88 22.52
CA ILE A 213 18.41 -0.38 23.55
C ILE A 213 18.02 1.04 23.98
N GLN A 214 17.73 1.91 23.01
CA GLN A 214 17.37 3.31 23.26
C GLN A 214 15.85 3.52 23.28
N LYS A 215 15.06 2.45 23.12
CA LYS A 215 13.60 2.46 23.02
C LYS A 215 13.08 3.47 21.99
N VAL A 216 13.71 3.50 20.81
CA VAL A 216 13.32 4.41 19.73
C VAL A 216 12.67 3.62 18.62
N TYR A 217 11.43 3.99 18.34
CA TYR A 217 10.54 3.34 17.39
C TYR A 217 9.85 4.44 16.59
N THR A 218 10.31 4.69 15.36
CA THR A 218 9.86 5.86 14.61
C THR A 218 9.65 5.55 13.15
N ILE A 219 8.59 6.11 12.59
CA ILE A 219 8.39 6.21 11.14
C ILE A 219 8.60 7.68 10.74
N THR A 220 9.35 7.89 9.67
CA THR A 220 9.50 9.20 9.04
C THR A 220 9.03 9.10 7.59
N MET A 221 8.04 9.90 7.22
CA MET A 221 7.62 10.06 5.83
C MET A 221 8.45 11.16 5.16
N CYS A 222 9.03 10.85 4.01
CA CYS A 222 9.91 11.76 3.28
C CYS A 222 9.12 12.70 2.35
N PRO A 223 9.68 13.87 1.99
CA PRO A 223 8.95 14.88 1.23
C PRO A 223 8.54 14.38 -0.16
N TYR A 224 9.33 13.46 -0.73
CA TYR A 224 9.03 12.90 -2.05
C TYR A 224 7.72 12.08 -2.07
N SER A 225 7.32 11.49 -0.93
CA SER A 225 6.02 10.81 -0.81
C SER A 225 4.86 11.78 -1.03
N PHE A 226 5.04 13.03 -0.64
CA PHE A 226 4.02 14.08 -0.75
C PHE A 226 4.22 15.00 -1.96
N THR A 227 5.30 14.90 -2.73
CA THR A 227 5.58 15.88 -3.80
C THR A 227 5.72 15.27 -5.19
N ARG A 228 5.73 13.93 -5.31
CA ARG A 228 5.84 13.29 -6.64
C ARG A 228 4.67 13.69 -7.55
N ALA A 229 4.97 13.82 -8.84
CA ALA A 229 3.93 13.99 -9.85
C ALA A 229 2.97 12.80 -9.82
N ARG A 230 1.66 13.08 -9.94
CA ARG A 230 0.59 12.06 -9.91
C ARG A 230 0.57 11.20 -8.64
N ARG A 231 1.02 11.77 -7.51
CA ARG A 231 0.89 11.14 -6.19
C ARG A 231 -0.56 10.77 -5.90
N LYS A 232 -0.75 9.71 -5.12
CA LYS A 232 -2.05 9.27 -4.63
C LYS A 232 -2.00 9.35 -3.12
N ASP A 233 -2.61 10.38 -2.56
CA ASP A 233 -2.75 10.54 -1.12
C ASP A 233 -3.80 9.57 -0.56
N SER A 234 -4.66 9.03 -1.43
CA SER A 234 -5.62 7.97 -1.14
C SER A 234 -5.86 7.07 -2.36
N LEU A 235 -6.23 5.81 -2.12
CA LEU A 235 -6.73 4.86 -3.12
C LEU A 235 -8.26 4.69 -3.05
N SER A 236 -8.93 5.34 -2.11
CA SER A 236 -10.38 5.23 -1.83
C SER A 236 -11.26 5.36 -3.08
N ALA A 237 -11.02 6.32 -3.96
CA ALA A 237 -11.81 6.51 -5.18
C ALA A 237 -11.74 5.30 -6.14
N TRP A 238 -10.63 4.57 -6.15
CA TRP A 238 -10.52 3.33 -6.93
C TRP A 238 -11.10 2.14 -6.14
N ARG A 239 -10.95 2.08 -4.83
CA ARG A 239 -11.60 1.05 -4.01
C ARG A 239 -13.13 1.13 -4.08
N SER A 240 -13.69 2.34 -4.03
CA SER A 240 -15.13 2.59 -4.13
C SER A 240 -15.69 2.41 -5.55
N LYS A 241 -14.82 2.18 -6.54
CA LYS A 241 -15.15 2.07 -7.97
C LYS A 241 -15.73 3.35 -8.58
N GLU A 242 -15.56 4.49 -7.90
CA GLU A 242 -15.81 5.82 -8.49
C GLU A 242 -14.85 6.07 -9.67
N LYS A 243 -13.60 5.63 -9.53
CA LYS A 243 -12.61 5.59 -10.61
C LYS A 243 -12.40 4.16 -11.09
N ILE A 244 -12.60 3.97 -12.39
CA ILE A 244 -12.36 2.68 -13.05
C ILE A 244 -10.87 2.53 -13.36
N ILE A 245 -10.33 1.34 -13.13
CA ILE A 245 -8.98 0.96 -13.53
C ILE A 245 -9.05 0.30 -14.90
N SER A 246 -8.37 0.86 -15.89
CA SER A 246 -8.31 0.29 -17.22
C SER A 246 -7.56 -1.05 -17.25
N ASP A 247 -8.06 -2.00 -18.04
CA ASP A 247 -7.38 -3.27 -18.30
C ASP A 247 -5.94 -3.02 -18.79
N GLY A 248 -4.98 -3.82 -18.32
CA GLY A 248 -3.55 -3.67 -18.63
C GLY A 248 -2.81 -2.59 -17.83
N THR A 249 -3.48 -1.81 -16.98
CA THR A 249 -2.80 -0.83 -16.10
C THR A 249 -1.81 -1.56 -15.18
N PRO A 250 -0.53 -1.16 -15.10
CA PRO A 250 0.43 -1.80 -14.20
C PRO A 250 0.08 -1.50 -12.73
N LEU A 251 0.23 -2.48 -11.84
CA LEU A 251 -0.04 -2.33 -10.41
C LEU A 251 0.83 -1.21 -9.80
N GLY A 252 2.04 -0.98 -10.32
CA GLY A 252 2.90 0.12 -9.89
C GLY A 252 2.26 1.50 -10.04
N ALA A 253 1.26 1.65 -10.94
CA ALA A 253 0.48 2.88 -11.05
C ALA A 253 -0.36 3.16 -9.77
N ALA A 254 -0.63 2.16 -8.94
CA ALA A 254 -1.33 2.30 -7.68
C ALA A 254 -0.43 2.75 -6.51
N LEU A 255 0.85 3.09 -6.75
CA LEU A 255 1.73 3.62 -5.71
C LEU A 255 1.08 4.82 -4.98
N SER A 256 0.92 4.71 -3.68
CA SER A 256 0.17 5.65 -2.85
C SER A 256 0.89 5.94 -1.52
N THR A 257 0.61 7.10 -0.92
CA THR A 257 1.15 7.48 0.38
C THR A 257 0.71 6.52 1.50
N PRO A 258 -0.56 6.04 1.56
CA PRO A 258 -0.97 4.98 2.47
C PRO A 258 -0.20 3.67 2.28
N GLY A 259 0.09 3.28 1.04
CA GLY A 259 0.92 2.10 0.75
C GLY A 259 2.36 2.24 1.27
N THR A 260 2.97 3.42 1.10
CA THR A 260 4.27 3.72 1.70
C THR A 260 4.22 3.68 3.23
N LEU A 261 3.17 4.23 3.86
CA LEU A 261 3.05 4.15 5.32
C LEU A 261 2.87 2.70 5.80
N MET A 262 2.11 1.89 5.08
CA MET A 262 1.95 0.47 5.39
C MET A 262 3.27 -0.30 5.30
N HIS A 263 4.11 0.00 4.30
CA HIS A 263 5.47 -0.54 4.20
C HIS A 263 6.28 -0.24 5.47
N GLU A 264 6.28 1.01 5.93
CA GLU A 264 7.01 1.41 7.13
C GLU A 264 6.41 0.81 8.41
N LEU A 265 5.08 0.65 8.47
CA LEU A 265 4.43 -0.05 9.57
C LEU A 265 4.90 -1.51 9.65
N ALA A 266 5.08 -2.20 8.52
CA ALA A 266 5.60 -3.56 8.52
C ALA A 266 7.01 -3.64 9.14
N HIS A 267 7.89 -2.67 8.87
CA HIS A 267 9.17 -2.58 9.57
C HIS A 267 9.00 -2.32 11.07
N LEU A 268 8.14 -1.36 11.44
CA LEU A 268 7.98 -0.91 12.82
C LEU A 268 7.43 -2.02 13.71
N VAL A 269 6.28 -2.60 13.35
CA VAL A 269 5.57 -3.58 14.19
C VAL A 269 6.33 -4.89 14.34
N THR A 270 7.22 -5.18 13.39
CA THR A 270 8.06 -6.38 13.39
C THR A 270 9.47 -6.10 13.89
N LYS A 271 9.74 -4.88 14.37
CA LYS A 271 11.07 -4.46 14.85
C LYS A 271 12.19 -4.74 13.84
N ARG A 272 11.91 -4.51 12.56
CA ARG A 272 12.77 -4.76 11.39
C ARG A 272 13.16 -6.22 11.17
N VAL A 273 12.36 -7.18 11.65
CA VAL A 273 12.43 -8.56 11.16
C VAL A 273 11.96 -8.61 9.70
N ILE A 274 10.96 -7.80 9.34
CA ILE A 274 10.67 -7.45 7.96
C ILE A 274 11.63 -6.33 7.54
N THR A 275 12.31 -6.52 6.42
CA THR A 275 13.41 -5.71 5.89
C THR A 275 13.19 -5.33 4.42
N ASP A 276 14.12 -4.57 3.84
CA ASP A 276 14.16 -4.29 2.41
C ASP A 276 15.08 -5.31 1.73
N GLU A 277 14.50 -6.40 1.24
CA GLU A 277 15.26 -7.47 0.62
C GLU A 277 15.76 -7.08 -0.77
N THR A 278 16.82 -7.73 -1.22
CA THR A 278 17.45 -7.46 -2.51
C THR A 278 17.22 -8.62 -3.47
N VAL A 279 16.81 -8.29 -4.69
CA VAL A 279 16.71 -9.23 -5.81
C VAL A 279 18.12 -9.64 -6.22
N SER A 280 18.39 -10.94 -6.21
CA SER A 280 19.75 -11.48 -6.37
C SER A 280 20.26 -11.27 -7.81
N SER A 281 19.36 -11.31 -8.78
CA SER A 281 19.70 -11.19 -10.21
C SER A 281 20.17 -9.80 -10.65
N ASN A 282 19.79 -8.73 -9.96
CA ASN A 282 20.16 -7.36 -10.33
C ASN A 282 20.76 -6.53 -9.18
N GLY A 283 20.82 -7.06 -7.96
CA GLY A 283 21.37 -6.38 -6.78
C GLY A 283 20.50 -5.21 -6.28
N GLN A 284 19.32 -4.98 -6.86
CA GLN A 284 18.42 -3.90 -6.47
C GLN A 284 17.49 -4.32 -5.34
N LYS A 285 17.10 -3.35 -4.50
CA LYS A 285 16.03 -3.55 -3.53
C LYS A 285 14.76 -4.00 -4.24
N ALA A 286 14.04 -4.93 -3.62
CA ALA A 286 12.78 -5.46 -4.09
C ALA A 286 11.62 -4.48 -3.86
N TYR A 287 11.81 -3.24 -4.34
CA TYR A 287 10.78 -2.22 -4.40
C TYR A 287 10.01 -2.32 -5.70
N PHE A 288 8.72 -1.98 -5.66
CA PHE A 288 7.76 -2.06 -6.76
C PHE A 288 7.35 -3.50 -7.14
N PRO A 289 6.16 -3.70 -7.73
CA PRO A 289 5.58 -5.02 -7.94
C PRO A 289 6.48 -6.00 -8.72
N SER A 290 7.21 -5.50 -9.72
CA SER A 290 8.04 -6.35 -10.58
C SER A 290 9.26 -6.92 -9.86
N ASN A 291 9.96 -6.11 -9.06
CA ASN A 291 11.08 -6.64 -8.28
C ASN A 291 10.59 -7.50 -7.12
N VAL A 292 9.42 -7.20 -6.54
CA VAL A 292 8.80 -8.07 -5.53
C VAL A 292 8.45 -9.43 -6.11
N ALA A 293 7.79 -9.47 -7.26
CA ALA A 293 7.46 -10.74 -7.91
C ALA A 293 8.71 -11.52 -8.30
N LYS A 294 9.76 -10.82 -8.77
CA LYS A 294 11.05 -11.43 -9.03
C LYS A 294 11.69 -12.01 -7.76
N LEU A 295 11.62 -11.28 -6.63
CA LEU A 295 12.10 -11.78 -5.34
C LEU A 295 11.34 -13.03 -4.91
N ALA A 296 10.02 -13.07 -5.10
CA ALA A 296 9.17 -14.22 -4.80
C ALA A 296 9.48 -15.44 -5.66
N GLU A 297 9.76 -15.24 -6.95
CA GLU A 297 10.26 -16.31 -7.83
C GLU A 297 11.61 -16.88 -7.38
N GLU A 298 12.52 -16.00 -6.95
CA GLU A 298 13.86 -16.38 -6.52
C GLU A 298 13.87 -17.05 -5.13
N SER A 299 13.08 -16.54 -4.18
CA SER A 299 13.08 -17.00 -2.80
C SER A 299 11.83 -16.58 -2.03
N THR A 300 10.96 -17.55 -1.72
CA THR A 300 9.86 -17.39 -0.76
C THR A 300 10.36 -16.85 0.59
N ALA A 301 11.51 -17.33 1.06
CA ALA A 301 12.06 -16.94 2.36
C ALA A 301 12.47 -15.46 2.42
N LYS A 302 12.99 -14.90 1.31
CA LYS A 302 13.24 -13.47 1.20
C LYS A 302 11.94 -12.70 1.01
N ALA A 303 11.03 -13.17 0.15
CA ALA A 303 9.78 -12.46 -0.13
C ALA A 303 8.92 -12.26 1.12
N VAL A 304 8.81 -13.26 2.01
CA VAL A 304 8.08 -13.08 3.28
C VAL A 304 8.79 -12.16 4.28
N LYS A 305 10.05 -11.81 4.05
CA LYS A 305 10.82 -10.82 4.83
C LYS A 305 10.85 -9.45 4.17
N ASN A 306 10.30 -9.27 2.98
CA ASN A 306 10.34 -8.00 2.26
C ASN A 306 9.12 -7.13 2.57
N ALA A 307 9.31 -5.89 3.03
CA ALA A 307 8.18 -5.00 3.35
C ALA A 307 7.27 -4.73 2.13
N ASP A 308 7.86 -4.52 0.95
CA ASP A 308 7.11 -4.25 -0.27
C ASP A 308 6.27 -5.45 -0.74
N SER A 309 6.61 -6.69 -0.34
CA SER A 309 5.74 -7.86 -0.58
C SER A 309 4.38 -7.71 0.10
N TYR A 310 4.36 -7.21 1.33
CA TYR A 310 3.12 -6.96 2.07
C TYR A 310 2.34 -5.80 1.45
N THR A 311 3.02 -4.70 1.11
CA THR A 311 2.41 -3.51 0.52
C THR A 311 1.73 -3.79 -0.81
N TRP A 312 2.41 -4.48 -1.73
CA TRP A 312 1.86 -4.74 -3.05
C TRP A 312 0.81 -5.84 -3.04
N PHE A 313 0.94 -6.85 -2.17
CA PHE A 313 -0.15 -7.79 -1.92
C PHE A 313 -1.39 -7.08 -1.39
N ALA A 314 -1.24 -6.22 -0.38
CA ALA A 314 -2.36 -5.49 0.20
C ALA A 314 -3.02 -4.54 -0.80
N THR A 315 -2.23 -3.81 -1.58
CA THR A 315 -2.72 -2.93 -2.65
C THR A 315 -3.51 -3.73 -3.69
N ALA A 316 -3.02 -4.91 -4.08
CA ALA A 316 -3.72 -5.80 -5.01
C ALA A 316 -5.07 -6.27 -4.47
N MET A 317 -5.16 -6.60 -3.17
CA MET A 317 -6.42 -7.04 -2.57
C MET A 317 -7.41 -5.90 -2.33
N TYR A 318 -6.90 -4.70 -2.04
CA TYR A 318 -7.68 -3.49 -1.80
C TYR A 318 -8.35 -2.94 -3.07
N LEU A 319 -7.74 -3.18 -4.23
CA LEU A 319 -8.26 -2.75 -5.54
C LEU A 319 -8.92 -3.93 -6.28
N ASP A 320 -10.06 -4.37 -5.76
CA ASP A 320 -10.81 -5.58 -6.18
C ASP A 320 -11.40 -5.56 -7.60
N GLN A 321 -11.28 -4.43 -8.32
CA GLN A 321 -11.72 -4.30 -9.71
C GLN A 321 -10.89 -5.17 -10.67
N CYS A 322 -9.67 -5.52 -10.28
CA CYS A 322 -8.72 -6.25 -11.11
C CYS A 322 -8.17 -7.49 -10.41
N ASP A 323 -7.87 -8.53 -11.19
CA ASP A 323 -6.92 -9.56 -10.82
C ASP A 323 -5.50 -9.03 -11.09
N TRP A 324 -4.72 -8.89 -10.01
CA TRP A 324 -3.36 -8.36 -10.03
C TRP A 324 -2.28 -9.43 -9.94
N SER A 325 -2.62 -10.72 -10.05
CA SER A 325 -1.66 -11.84 -10.00
C SER A 325 -0.60 -11.81 -11.10
N ARG A 326 -0.68 -10.87 -12.05
CA ARG A 326 0.33 -10.62 -13.08
C ARG A 326 0.99 -9.26 -12.99
N GLN A 327 0.78 -8.55 -11.88
CA GLN A 327 1.25 -7.17 -11.65
C GLN A 327 0.65 -6.16 -12.65
N ILE A 328 -0.36 -6.55 -13.42
CA ILE A 328 -1.15 -5.72 -14.32
C ILE A 328 -2.63 -5.97 -14.00
N CYS A 329 -3.48 -4.97 -14.24
CA CYS A 329 -4.91 -5.12 -14.07
C CYS A 329 -5.43 -6.08 -15.15
N ALA A 330 -5.95 -7.23 -14.75
CA ALA A 330 -6.90 -7.99 -15.56
C ALA A 330 -8.29 -7.77 -14.96
N GLN A 331 -9.13 -6.96 -15.61
CA GLN A 331 -10.45 -6.63 -15.07
C GLN A 331 -11.25 -7.90 -14.74
N SER A 332 -11.91 -7.92 -13.59
CA SER A 332 -12.64 -9.09 -13.09
C SER A 332 -13.93 -9.41 -13.90
N THR A 333 -14.13 -8.81 -15.07
CA THR A 333 -15.29 -9.03 -15.95
C THR A 333 -15.04 -10.18 -16.94
N SER A 334 -16.12 -10.83 -17.39
CA SER A 334 -16.06 -11.93 -18.37
C SER A 334 -15.50 -11.55 -19.76
N THR A 335 -15.17 -10.28 -19.97
CA THR A 335 -14.72 -9.70 -21.25
C THR A 335 -13.25 -9.31 -21.27
N SER A 336 -12.49 -9.48 -20.18
CA SER A 336 -11.05 -9.16 -20.21
C SER A 336 -10.33 -10.03 -21.25
N THR A 337 -9.69 -9.39 -22.22
CA THR A 337 -8.88 -10.03 -23.27
C THR A 337 -7.44 -10.28 -22.81
N VAL A 338 -7.01 -9.64 -21.71
CA VAL A 338 -5.76 -9.92 -20.99
C VAL A 338 -5.87 -11.23 -20.17
N ALA A 339 -7.10 -11.67 -19.89
CA ALA A 339 -7.43 -12.87 -19.14
C ALA A 339 -7.34 -14.19 -19.95
N LYS A 340 -6.15 -14.55 -20.43
CA LYS A 340 -5.79 -15.98 -20.31
C LYS A 340 -5.57 -16.20 -18.82
N ARG A 341 -6.58 -16.67 -18.07
CA ARG A 341 -6.53 -16.86 -16.60
C ARG A 341 -5.19 -17.48 -16.14
N SER A 342 -4.76 -17.13 -14.94
CA SER A 342 -3.71 -17.86 -14.20
C SER A 342 -3.96 -19.37 -14.31
N ASN A 343 -2.96 -20.11 -14.80
CA ASN A 343 -3.07 -21.55 -15.04
C ASN A 343 -3.21 -22.28 -13.70
N ASN A 344 -4.44 -22.68 -13.38
CA ASN A 344 -4.68 -23.93 -12.67
C ASN A 344 -5.78 -24.65 -13.45
N GLN A 345 -5.36 -25.47 -14.41
CA GLN A 345 -6.22 -26.51 -14.98
C GLN A 345 -6.56 -27.51 -13.87
N THR A 346 -7.55 -27.17 -13.06
CA THR A 346 -8.31 -28.09 -12.21
C THR A 346 -9.67 -27.47 -11.88
N SER A 347 -10.34 -26.96 -12.92
CA SER A 347 -11.80 -26.99 -12.94
C SER A 347 -12.15 -28.05 -13.97
N THR A 348 -12.71 -29.15 -13.49
CA THR A 348 -13.27 -30.24 -14.28
C THR A 348 -14.18 -29.71 -15.37
N ASP A 349 -13.64 -29.51 -16.56
CA ASP A 349 -14.42 -29.71 -17.77
C ASP A 349 -14.67 -31.21 -17.87
N LYS A 350 -15.89 -31.64 -17.59
CA LYS A 350 -16.53 -32.58 -18.49
C LYS A 350 -18.02 -32.31 -18.70
N PRO A 351 -18.49 -32.62 -19.91
CA PRO A 351 -19.55 -31.90 -20.60
C PRO A 351 -20.83 -32.73 -20.67
N LEU A 352 -22.01 -32.11 -20.74
CA LEU A 352 -23.23 -32.81 -21.20
C LEU A 352 -24.18 -31.88 -21.97
N MET A 353 -23.95 -31.89 -23.28
CA MET A 353 -24.88 -31.82 -24.41
C MET A 353 -26.41 -31.64 -24.18
N ARG A 354 -26.92 -30.57 -24.83
CA ARG A 354 -27.77 -30.58 -26.05
C ARG A 354 -29.29 -30.82 -25.93
N ARG A 355 -30.07 -29.82 -26.40
CA ARG A 355 -31.10 -29.90 -27.48
C ARG A 355 -31.62 -28.48 -27.78
N SER A 356 -31.22 -27.85 -28.89
CA SER A 356 -31.87 -27.86 -30.21
C SER A 356 -33.31 -27.34 -30.21
N ASN A 357 -33.53 -26.18 -30.84
CA ASN A 357 -34.53 -26.09 -31.89
C ASN A 357 -34.10 -25.14 -33.02
N ARG A 358 -33.96 -25.74 -34.20
CA ARG A 358 -33.93 -25.11 -35.53
C ARG A 358 -35.24 -24.35 -35.78
N ARG A 359 -35.14 -23.23 -36.52
CA ARG A 359 -35.88 -22.99 -37.79
C ARG A 359 -35.23 -21.79 -38.52
N THR A 360 -34.34 -22.01 -39.49
CA THR A 360 -34.52 -22.12 -40.96
C THR A 360 -34.79 -20.82 -41.76
N PHE A 361 -33.92 -20.67 -42.78
CA PHE A 361 -34.05 -19.99 -44.09
C PHE A 361 -33.76 -18.47 -44.26
N LEU A 362 -32.58 -18.23 -44.84
CA LEU A 362 -32.14 -17.14 -45.74
C LEU A 362 -33.05 -17.03 -47.00
N PRO A 363 -33.11 -15.91 -47.76
CA PRO A 363 -31.93 -15.41 -48.51
C PRO A 363 -31.77 -13.89 -48.79
N CYS A 364 -30.48 -13.50 -48.90
CA CYS A 364 -29.83 -12.67 -49.92
C CYS A 364 -30.56 -11.47 -50.58
N LEU A 365 -29.97 -10.26 -50.49
CA LEU A 365 -29.61 -9.44 -51.66
C LEU A 365 -28.70 -8.25 -51.31
N LEU A 366 -27.89 -7.87 -52.30
CA LEU A 366 -26.71 -6.98 -52.34
C LEU A 366 -27.00 -5.46 -52.35
N THR A 367 -25.88 -4.70 -52.30
CA THR A 367 -25.61 -3.26 -52.60
C THR A 367 -25.57 -2.36 -51.35
N GLY A 368 -24.66 -1.40 -51.15
CA GLY A 368 -23.54 -0.80 -51.90
C GLY A 368 -23.21 0.54 -51.19
N LEU A 369 -22.03 1.13 -51.48
CA LEU A 369 -21.59 2.50 -51.15
C LEU A 369 -21.09 2.80 -49.71
N GLN A 370 -19.76 2.77 -49.55
CA GLN A 370 -18.89 3.96 -49.49
C GLN A 370 -19.52 5.31 -49.04
N ASP A 371 -19.16 5.80 -47.85
CA ASP A 371 -18.38 7.04 -47.67
C ASP A 371 -18.31 7.48 -46.18
N ASP A 372 -17.11 7.93 -45.83
CA ASP A 372 -16.66 8.92 -44.84
C ASP A 372 -17.64 9.55 -43.84
N LEU A 373 -17.17 9.74 -42.60
CA LEU A 373 -16.96 11.06 -41.98
C LEU A 373 -16.40 10.96 -40.54
N GLU A 374 -15.25 11.62 -40.37
CA GLU A 374 -14.63 12.26 -39.18
C GLU A 374 -14.42 11.48 -37.86
#